data_AF-A0A6F9DMH9-F1
#
_entry.id   AF-A0A6F9DMH9-F1
#
_cell.length_a   1.000
_cell.length_b   1.000
_cell.length_c   1.000
_cell.angle_alpha   90.00
_cell.angle_beta   90.00
_cell.angle_gamma   90.00
#
_symmetry.space_group_name_H-M   'P 1'
#
loop_
_entity.id
_entity.type
_entity.pdbx_description
1 polymer ?
#
loop_
_entity_poly.entity_id
_entity_poly.type
_entity_poly.pdbx_seq_one_letter_code
_entity_poly.pdbx_strand_id
1 'polypeptide(L)'
;MVDLNDSQLEDIKEAFEVFSQTPELEIGYDQVGSILRSLNLNPTDEDVHKVLGRPSNEDMAAKKFKYEEFLPVYQQVLKDVVEGTYDDILEGVRVFDKEGNGTVMGAEIRHVLRTDRKSVV
;
A
#
# COMPACT_ATOMS: atom_id res chain seq x y z
N MET A 1 4.47 -10.43 17.55
CA MET A 1 3.61 -10.74 16.41
C MET A 1 2.24 -10.17 16.71
N VAL A 2 1.55 -9.62 15.72
CA VAL A 2 0.14 -9.24 15.85
C VAL A 2 -0.68 -10.51 15.60
N ASP A 3 -1.51 -10.90 16.56
CA ASP A 3 -2.38 -12.05 16.40
C ASP A 3 -3.49 -11.71 15.40
N LEU A 4 -3.58 -12.48 14.32
CA LEU A 4 -4.61 -12.34 13.30
C LEU A 4 -5.80 -13.20 13.69
N ASN A 5 -7.01 -12.65 13.59
CA ASN A 5 -8.23 -13.44 13.77
C ASN A 5 -8.59 -14.21 12.48
N ASP A 6 -9.50 -15.17 12.59
CA ASP A 6 -9.90 -16.04 11.46
C ASP A 6 -10.44 -15.24 10.26
N SER A 7 -11.20 -14.17 10.51
CA SER A 7 -11.72 -13.30 9.45
C SER A 7 -10.59 -12.58 8.71
N GLN A 8 -9.59 -12.07 9.43
CA GLN A 8 -8.43 -11.42 8.80
C GLN A 8 -7.62 -12.41 7.98
N LEU A 9 -7.44 -13.64 8.47
CA LEU A 9 -6.75 -14.69 7.72
C LEU A 9 -7.51 -15.05 6.44
N GLU A 10 -8.84 -15.09 6.49
CA GLU A 10 -9.68 -15.32 5.32
C GLU A 10 -9.55 -14.19 4.29
N ASP A 11 -9.63 -12.93 4.72
CA ASP A 11 -9.46 -11.76 3.85
C ASP A 11 -8.07 -11.73 3.18
N ILE A 12 -7.00 -12.01 3.95
CA ILE A 12 -5.63 -12.06 3.43
C ILE A 12 -5.50 -13.17 2.39
N LYS A 13 -6.09 -14.34 2.66
CA LYS A 13 -6.05 -15.49 1.76
C LYS A 13 -6.80 -15.21 0.46
N GLU A 14 -8.01 -14.67 0.54
CA GLU A 14 -8.79 -14.32 -0.65
C GLU A 14 -8.03 -13.31 -1.51
N ALA A 15 -7.48 -12.26 -0.90
CA ALA A 15 -6.66 -11.30 -1.62
C ALA A 15 -5.45 -11.99 -2.28
N PHE A 16 -4.73 -12.84 -1.55
CA PHE A 16 -3.56 -13.54 -2.07
C PHE A 16 -3.92 -14.42 -3.29
N GLU A 17 -5.02 -15.18 -3.22
CA GLU A 17 -5.49 -16.01 -4.32
C GLU A 17 -5.82 -15.18 -5.57
N VAL A 18 -6.49 -14.04 -5.41
CA VAL A 18 -6.81 -13.11 -6.52
C VAL A 18 -5.56 -12.57 -7.21
N PHE A 19 -4.51 -12.26 -6.44
CA PHE A 19 -3.26 -11.69 -6.98
C PHE A 19 -2.28 -12.73 -7.53
N SER A 20 -2.28 -13.96 -7.00
CA SER A 20 -1.28 -14.97 -7.32
C SER A 20 -1.29 -15.40 -8.79
N GLN A 21 -2.45 -15.33 -9.49
CA GLN A 21 -2.64 -15.56 -10.94
C GLN A 21 -1.89 -16.76 -11.56
N THR A 22 -1.39 -17.67 -10.72
CA THR A 22 -0.47 -18.75 -11.05
C THR A 22 -0.94 -20.03 -10.35
N PRO A 23 -0.78 -21.20 -11.00
CA PRO A 23 -1.10 -22.49 -10.37
C PRO A 23 -0.34 -22.75 -9.06
N GLU A 24 0.85 -22.15 -8.91
CA GLU A 24 1.74 -22.33 -7.77
C GLU A 24 1.34 -21.51 -6.53
N LEU A 25 0.34 -20.63 -6.64
CA LEU A 25 -0.08 -19.68 -5.60
C LEU A 25 1.12 -18.88 -5.06
N GLU A 26 1.78 -18.16 -5.97
CA GLU A 26 2.87 -17.24 -5.65
C GLU A 26 2.58 -15.82 -6.12
N ILE A 27 3.03 -14.82 -5.36
CA ILE A 27 2.96 -13.40 -5.75
C ILE A 27 4.37 -12.82 -5.89
N GLY A 28 4.57 -11.91 -6.84
CA GLY A 28 5.82 -11.16 -6.99
C GLY A 28 6.00 -10.07 -5.95
N TYR A 29 7.24 -9.66 -5.71
CA TYR A 29 7.57 -8.52 -4.81
C TYR A 29 6.91 -7.22 -5.28
N ASP A 30 6.80 -7.01 -6.58
CA ASP A 30 6.12 -5.89 -7.22
C ASP A 30 4.61 -5.84 -6.95
N GLN A 31 3.99 -6.99 -6.62
CA GLN A 31 2.57 -7.07 -6.30
C GLN A 31 2.25 -6.76 -4.83
N VAL A 32 3.24 -6.78 -3.93
CA VAL A 32 3.06 -6.64 -2.47
C VAL A 32 2.36 -5.32 -2.10
N GLY A 33 2.75 -4.20 -2.71
CA GLY A 33 2.09 -2.92 -2.42
C GLY A 33 0.61 -2.91 -2.81
N SER A 34 0.25 -3.59 -3.90
CA SER A 34 -1.13 -3.65 -4.38
C SER A 34 -2.02 -4.50 -3.49
N ILE A 35 -1.54 -5.67 -3.05
CA ILE A 35 -2.29 -6.55 -2.13
C ILE A 35 -2.46 -5.92 -0.74
N LEU A 36 -1.44 -5.22 -0.22
CA LEU A 36 -1.56 -4.54 1.07
C LEU A 36 -2.59 -3.39 1.01
N ARG A 37 -2.67 -2.68 -0.13
CA ARG A 37 -3.68 -1.64 -0.38
C ARG A 37 -5.09 -2.21 -0.52
N SER A 38 -5.26 -3.37 -1.15
CA SER A 38 -6.58 -4.03 -1.19
C SER A 38 -7.06 -4.50 0.17
N LEU A 39 -6.13 -4.76 1.10
CA LEU A 39 -6.41 -5.09 2.51
C LEU A 39 -6.48 -3.84 3.41
N ASN A 40 -6.61 -2.65 2.81
CA ASN A 40 -6.82 -1.37 3.47
C ASN A 40 -5.69 -0.89 4.41
N LEU A 41 -4.48 -1.47 4.28
CA LEU A 41 -3.31 -1.02 5.05
C LEU A 41 -2.66 0.25 4.45
N ASN A 42 -2.90 0.50 3.16
CA ASN A 42 -2.45 1.67 2.42
C ASN A 42 -0.97 2.11 2.61
N PRO A 43 0.02 1.19 2.57
CA PRO A 43 1.43 1.57 2.74
C PRO A 43 1.95 2.42 1.57
N THR A 44 2.96 3.25 1.84
CA THR A 44 3.73 3.95 0.81
C THR A 44 4.67 2.98 0.08
N ASP A 45 5.20 3.41 -1.08
CA ASP A 45 6.15 2.57 -1.83
C ASP A 45 7.46 2.35 -1.02
N GLU A 46 7.90 3.33 -0.20
CA GLU A 46 9.07 3.17 0.71
C GLU A 46 8.76 2.22 1.87
N ASP A 47 7.54 2.21 2.43
CA ASP A 47 7.17 1.25 3.48
C ASP A 47 7.25 -0.19 2.95
N VAL A 48 6.73 -0.41 1.75
CA VAL A 48 6.82 -1.70 1.04
C VAL A 48 8.29 -2.07 0.79
N HIS A 49 9.08 -1.13 0.27
CA HIS A 49 10.49 -1.37 -0.01
C HIS A 49 11.27 -1.71 1.28
N LYS A 50 10.97 -1.04 2.40
CA LYS A 50 11.57 -1.30 3.71
C LYS A 50 11.17 -2.67 4.27
N VAL A 51 9.88 -3.03 4.27
CA VAL A 51 9.42 -4.32 4.82
C VAL A 51 9.94 -5.52 4.01
N LEU A 52 10.19 -5.32 2.71
CA LEU A 52 10.83 -6.31 1.85
C LEU A 52 12.35 -6.38 2.02
N GLY A 53 12.94 -5.59 2.93
CA GLY A 53 14.37 -5.61 3.20
C GLY A 53 15.22 -4.80 2.21
N ARG A 54 14.64 -3.78 1.58
CA ARG A 54 15.28 -2.93 0.55
C ARG A 54 15.85 -3.74 -0.62
N PRO A 55 15.00 -4.51 -1.32
CA PRO A 55 15.41 -5.33 -2.45
C PRO A 55 15.97 -4.48 -3.59
N SER A 56 16.86 -5.06 -4.40
CA SER A 56 17.27 -4.42 -5.65
C SER A 56 16.12 -4.40 -6.67
N ASN A 57 16.25 -3.61 -7.75
CA ASN A 57 15.27 -3.64 -8.85
C ASN A 57 15.15 -5.03 -9.51
N GLU A 58 16.24 -5.79 -9.54
CA GLU A 58 16.24 -7.16 -10.05
C GLU A 58 15.48 -8.10 -9.12
N ASP A 59 15.70 -7.98 -7.81
CA ASP A 59 14.94 -8.71 -6.79
C ASP A 59 13.45 -8.39 -6.86
N MET A 60 13.09 -7.12 -7.02
CA MET A 60 11.69 -6.69 -7.17
C MET A 60 11.00 -7.35 -8.38
N ALA A 61 11.75 -7.67 -9.44
CA ALA A 61 11.22 -8.28 -10.66
C ALA A 61 11.27 -9.82 -10.64
N ALA A 62 12.18 -10.42 -9.87
CA ALA A 62 12.44 -11.86 -9.91
C ALA A 62 11.90 -12.61 -8.68
N LYS A 63 11.90 -11.99 -7.50
CA LYS A 63 11.51 -12.68 -6.26
C LYS A 63 10.00 -12.77 -6.12
N LYS A 64 9.58 -13.89 -5.53
CA LYS A 64 8.20 -14.22 -5.25
C LYS A 64 8.04 -14.70 -3.81
N PHE A 65 6.80 -14.67 -3.35
CA PHE A 65 6.36 -15.17 -2.06
C PHE A 65 5.33 -16.26 -2.24
N LYS A 66 5.39 -17.28 -1.38
CA LYS A 66 4.24 -18.12 -1.04
C LYS A 66 3.43 -17.47 0.07
N TYR A 67 2.20 -17.93 0.24
CA TYR A 67 1.26 -17.40 1.25
C TYR A 67 1.87 -17.29 2.65
N GLU A 68 2.56 -18.34 3.12
CA GLU A 68 3.18 -18.37 4.46
C GLU A 68 4.29 -17.32 4.63
N GLU A 69 4.98 -16.97 3.55
CA GLU A 69 6.06 -15.96 3.55
C GLU A 69 5.50 -14.53 3.49
N PHE A 70 4.26 -14.36 3.02
CA PHE A 70 3.58 -13.07 2.98
C PHE A 70 3.00 -12.65 4.34
N LEU A 71 2.58 -13.60 5.18
CA LEU A 71 1.96 -13.30 6.48
C LEU A 71 2.86 -12.44 7.40
N PRO A 72 4.17 -12.71 7.55
CA PRO A 72 5.06 -11.85 8.34
C PRO A 72 5.17 -10.43 7.78
N VAL A 73 5.17 -10.27 6.45
CA VAL A 73 5.18 -8.96 5.78
C VAL A 73 3.90 -8.19 6.12
N TYR A 74 2.75 -8.83 5.99
CA TYR A 74 1.46 -8.24 6.34
C TYR A 74 1.41 -7.80 7.81
N GLN A 75 1.83 -8.67 8.75
CA GLN A 75 1.84 -8.36 10.18
C GLN A 75 2.77 -7.21 10.53
N GLN A 76 3.92 -7.11 9.86
CA GLN A 76 4.86 -6.01 10.08
C GLN A 76 4.26 -4.69 9.59
N VAL A 77 3.65 -4.67 8.40
CA VAL A 77 2.98 -3.46 7.88
C VAL A 77 1.80 -3.09 8.77
N LEU A 78 0.95 -4.04 9.16
CA LEU A 78 -0.18 -3.80 10.07
C LEU A 78 0.23 -3.13 11.38
N LYS A 79 1.42 -3.48 11.91
CA LYS A 79 1.97 -2.85 13.10
C LYS A 79 2.46 -1.42 12.84
N ASP A 80 2.98 -1.17 11.64
CA ASP A 80 3.60 0.10 11.24
C ASP A 80 2.59 1.06 10.59
N VAL A 81 1.35 0.64 10.29
CA VAL A 81 0.30 1.51 9.77
C VAL A 81 0.06 2.67 10.73
N VAL A 82 0.43 3.86 10.28
CA VAL A 82 0.01 5.12 10.88
C VAL A 82 -1.07 5.67 9.96
N GLU A 83 -2.33 5.57 10.38
CA GLU A 83 -3.42 6.18 9.64
C GLU A 83 -3.30 7.70 9.77
N GLY A 84 -3.21 8.39 8.63
CA GLY A 84 -3.25 9.85 8.60
C GLY A 84 -4.58 10.34 9.18
N THR A 85 -4.54 11.42 9.94
CA THR A 85 -5.75 11.98 10.55
C THR A 85 -6.59 12.70 9.49
N TYR A 86 -7.87 12.92 9.80
CA TYR A 86 -8.74 13.77 8.99
C TYR A 86 -8.12 15.16 8.77
N ASP A 87 -7.46 15.70 9.81
CA ASP A 87 -6.81 17.01 9.76
C ASP A 87 -5.60 17.00 8.81
N ASP A 88 -4.80 15.92 8.76
CA ASP A 88 -3.68 15.79 7.82
C ASP A 88 -4.16 15.80 6.35
N ILE A 89 -5.25 15.08 6.08
CA ILE A 89 -5.86 15.04 4.75
C ILE A 89 -6.45 16.41 4.40
N LEU A 90 -7.14 17.05 5.36
CA LEU A 90 -7.75 18.35 5.17
C LEU A 90 -6.69 19.43 4.90
N GLU A 91 -5.59 19.46 5.66
CA GLU A 91 -4.46 20.36 5.40
C GLU A 91 -3.85 20.10 4.03
N GLY A 92 -3.62 18.84 3.66
CA GLY A 92 -3.10 18.48 2.35
C GLY A 92 -3.96 18.98 1.20
N VAL A 93 -5.29 18.87 1.31
CA VAL A 93 -6.23 19.37 0.29
C VAL A 93 -6.32 20.90 0.29
N ARG A 94 -6.20 21.53 1.46
CA ARG A 94 -6.28 23.00 1.60
C ARG A 94 -5.19 23.74 0.83
N VAL A 95 -4.02 23.13 0.62
CA VAL A 95 -2.96 23.69 -0.24
C VAL A 95 -3.46 24.00 -1.66
N PHE A 96 -4.50 23.31 -2.12
CA PHE A 96 -5.09 23.49 -3.45
C PHE A 96 -6.34 24.38 -3.46
N ASP A 97 -6.91 24.74 -2.30
CA ASP A 97 -8.02 25.69 -2.19
C ASP A 97 -7.48 27.13 -2.28
N LYS A 98 -7.19 27.57 -3.51
CA LYS A 98 -6.67 28.92 -3.78
C LYS A 98 -7.67 30.03 -3.44
N GLU A 99 -8.96 29.72 -3.43
CA GLU A 99 -10.03 30.68 -3.22
C GLU A 99 -10.45 30.76 -1.74
N GLY A 100 -10.01 29.84 -0.90
CA GLY A 100 -10.34 29.76 0.53
C GLY A 100 -11.83 29.51 0.80
N ASN A 101 -12.54 28.95 -0.18
CA ASN A 101 -13.99 28.74 -0.11
C ASN A 101 -14.36 27.31 0.32
N GLY A 102 -13.36 26.47 0.63
CA GLY A 102 -13.54 25.08 1.03
C GLY A 102 -13.79 24.13 -0.14
N THR A 103 -13.56 24.56 -1.38
CA THR A 103 -13.71 23.71 -2.58
C THR A 103 -12.44 23.71 -3.41
N VAL A 104 -12.13 22.56 -4.01
CA VAL A 104 -10.99 22.41 -4.93
C VAL A 104 -11.49 21.82 -6.22
N MET A 105 -11.01 22.34 -7.36
CA MET A 105 -11.36 21.77 -8.65
C MET A 105 -10.75 20.37 -8.80
N GLY A 106 -11.59 19.37 -9.09
CA GLY A 106 -11.12 17.99 -9.28
C GLY A 106 -10.10 17.84 -10.43
N ALA A 107 -10.06 18.80 -11.36
CA ALA A 107 -9.01 18.86 -12.39
C ALA A 107 -7.63 19.21 -11.80
N GLU A 108 -7.56 20.11 -10.81
CA GLU A 108 -6.32 20.49 -10.14
C GLU A 108 -5.79 19.33 -9.28
N ILE A 109 -6.65 18.67 -8.50
CA ILE A 109 -6.26 17.49 -7.72
C ILE A 109 -5.72 16.39 -8.62
N ARG A 110 -6.40 16.06 -9.74
CA ARG A 110 -5.90 15.05 -10.69
C ARG A 110 -4.58 15.45 -11.33
N HIS A 111 -4.37 16.73 -11.63
CA HIS A 111 -3.14 17.21 -12.23
C HIS A 111 -1.96 17.06 -11.26
N VAL A 112 -2.15 17.48 -10.00
CA VAL A 112 -1.16 17.36 -8.93
C VAL A 112 -0.84 15.90 -8.65
N LEU A 113 -1.84 15.05 -8.38
CA LEU A 113 -1.62 13.63 -8.07
C LEU A 113 -0.94 12.86 -9.22
N ARG A 114 -1.07 13.34 -10.46
CA ARG A 114 -0.39 12.76 -11.63
C ARG A 114 1.02 13.29 -11.84
N THR A 115 1.25 14.58 -11.55
CA THR A 115 2.50 15.28 -11.89
C THR A 115 3.50 15.28 -10.72
N ASP A 116 3.02 15.36 -9.49
CA ASP A 116 3.81 15.48 -8.26
C ASP A 116 4.04 14.14 -7.55
N ARG A 117 4.02 13.02 -8.29
CA ARG A 117 4.44 11.70 -7.76
C ARG A 117 5.94 11.63 -7.40
N LYS A 118 6.62 12.76 -7.29
CA LYS A 118 8.00 12.90 -6.80
C LYS A 118 7.95 13.73 -5.52
N SER A 119 8.41 13.13 -4.43
CA SER A 119 8.73 13.71 -3.11
C SER A 119 7.84 13.35 -1.92
N VAL A 120 6.86 12.45 -2.06
CA VAL A 120 6.36 11.67 -0.92
C VAL A 120 6.18 10.20 -1.33
N VAL A 121 7.27 9.61 -1.81
CA VAL A 121 7.55 8.17 -1.89
C VAL A 121 9.05 7.99 -1.87
#